data_AF-S7SUB7-F1
#
_entry.id   AF-S7SUB7-F1
#
_cell.length_a   1.000
_cell.length_b   1.000
_cell.length_c   1.000
_cell.angle_alpha   90.00
_cell.angle_beta   90.00
_cell.angle_gamma   90.00
#
_symmetry.space_group_name_H-M   'P 1'
#
loop_
_entity.id
_entity.type
_entity.pdbx_description
1 polymer ?
#
loop_
_entity_poly.entity_id
_entity_poly.type
_entity_poly.pdbx_seq_one_letter_code
_entity_poly.pdbx_strand_id
1 'polypeptide(L)'
;MGEQWLNEIIKALKKLGGVGTLHEIYDQIEKNGGIDLSYYTDWKSQVRKHIYLHSSDCDIFKGTKGGENDLFYSVKGKRKGSWGLRGFGSS
;
A
#
# COMPACT_ATOMS: atom_id res chain seq x y z
N MET A 1 -8.61 13.33 -1.37
CA MET A 1 -7.27 13.49 -0.71
C MET A 1 -6.60 12.17 -0.33
N GLY A 2 -7.32 11.08 -0.01
CA GLY A 2 -6.68 9.76 0.28
C GLY A 2 -6.21 8.96 -0.96
N GLU A 3 -6.76 9.28 -2.14
CA GLU A 3 -6.52 8.51 -3.36
C GLU A 3 -5.09 8.64 -3.92
N GLN A 4 -4.39 9.76 -3.66
CA GLN A 4 -3.02 9.94 -4.13
C GLN A 4 -2.05 8.96 -3.45
N TRP A 5 -2.15 8.80 -2.13
CA TRP A 5 -1.35 7.82 -1.39
C TRP A 5 -1.64 6.40 -1.88
N LEU A 6 -2.92 6.06 -2.04
CA LEU A 6 -3.34 4.76 -2.55
C LEU A 6 -2.72 4.48 -3.93
N ASN A 7 -2.81 5.43 -4.85
CA ASN A 7 -2.27 5.29 -6.20
C ASN A 7 -0.74 5.16 -6.20
N GLU A 8 -0.03 5.95 -5.38
CA GLU A 8 1.43 5.82 -5.25
C GLU A 8 1.86 4.47 -4.67
N ILE A 9 1.13 3.96 -3.67
CA ILE A 9 1.37 2.61 -3.12
C ILE A 9 1.15 1.54 -4.19
N ILE A 10 0.07 1.66 -4.97
CA ILE A 10 -0.23 0.73 -6.06
C ILE A 10 0.89 0.77 -7.11
N LYS A 11 1.35 1.96 -7.52
CA LYS A 11 2.46 2.10 -8.47
C LYS A 11 3.76 1.52 -7.93
N ALA A 12 4.09 1.81 -6.68
CA ALA A 12 5.26 1.26 -6.00
C ALA A 12 5.23 -0.28 -6.00
N LEU A 13 4.11 -0.87 -5.56
CA LEU A 13 3.94 -2.33 -5.58
C LEU A 13 4.00 -2.90 -6.99
N LYS A 14 3.39 -2.26 -8.00
CA LYS A 14 3.49 -2.67 -9.40
C LYS A 14 4.94 -2.69 -9.89
N LYS A 15 5.73 -1.67 -9.55
CA LYS A 15 7.17 -1.62 -9.87
C LYS A 15 7.98 -2.72 -9.17
N LEU A 16 7.56 -3.14 -7.97
CA LEU A 16 8.16 -4.23 -7.22
C LEU A 16 7.71 -5.63 -7.69
N GLY A 17 6.89 -5.73 -8.74
CA GLY A 17 6.36 -7.01 -9.22
C GLY A 17 5.14 -7.50 -8.45
N GLY A 18 4.37 -6.58 -7.87
CA GLY A 18 3.09 -6.84 -7.20
C GLY A 18 3.20 -7.08 -5.70
N VAL A 19 4.39 -7.27 -5.17
CA VAL A 19 4.64 -7.54 -3.75
C VAL A 19 5.89 -6.78 -3.28
N GLY A 20 5.84 -6.20 -2.09
CA GLY A 20 6.97 -5.50 -1.50
C GLY A 20 6.86 -5.34 0.01
N THR A 21 7.97 -5.09 0.68
CA THR A 21 7.98 -4.66 2.08
C THR A 21 7.59 -3.19 2.20
N LEU A 22 7.13 -2.77 3.39
CA LEU A 22 6.88 -1.35 3.66
C LEU A 22 8.08 -0.46 3.32
N HIS A 23 9.30 -0.94 3.60
CA HIS A 23 10.52 -0.20 3.29
C HIS A 23 10.70 -0.01 1.77
N GLU A 24 10.52 -1.07 0.98
CA GLU A 24 10.60 -0.98 -0.48
C GLU A 24 9.51 -0.09 -1.08
N ILE A 25 8.30 -0.12 -0.50
CA ILE A 25 7.21 0.77 -0.91
C ILE A 25 7.60 2.22 -0.64
N TYR A 26 8.17 2.54 0.53
CA TYR A 26 8.64 3.89 0.84
C TYR A 26 9.71 4.36 -0.15
N ASP A 27 10.72 3.53 -0.36
CA ASP A 27 11.81 3.83 -1.29
C ASP A 27 11.28 4.08 -2.72
N GLN A 28 10.28 3.31 -3.17
CA GLN A 28 9.66 3.55 -4.47
C GLN A 28 8.77 4.79 -4.53
N ILE A 29 8.09 5.14 -3.46
CA ILE A 29 7.30 6.39 -3.41
C ILE A 29 8.25 7.59 -3.46
N GLU A 30 9.36 7.55 -2.72
CA GLU A 30 10.43 8.55 -2.76
C GLU A 30 11.02 8.66 -4.18
N LYS A 31 11.29 7.53 -4.84
CA LYS A 31 11.82 7.49 -6.21
C LYS A 31 10.81 7.92 -7.29
N ASN A 32 9.52 7.66 -7.08
CA ASN A 32 8.49 8.04 -8.03
C ASN A 32 8.32 9.56 -8.13
N GLY A 33 8.54 10.29 -7.02
CA GLY A 33 8.36 11.74 -6.98
C GLY A 33 6.93 12.20 -7.28
N GLY A 34 5.93 11.32 -7.18
CA GLY A 34 4.53 11.62 -7.50
C GLY A 34 3.80 12.43 -6.44
N ILE A 35 4.35 12.47 -5.21
CA ILE A 35 3.85 13.29 -4.10
C ILE A 35 5.01 14.12 -3.58
N ASP A 36 4.76 15.39 -3.31
CA ASP A 36 5.75 16.26 -2.69
C ASP A 36 5.87 15.93 -1.20
N LEU A 37 6.84 15.07 -0.87
CA LEU A 37 7.07 14.56 0.47
C LEU A 37 7.56 15.65 1.44
N SER A 38 8.06 16.79 0.94
CA SER A 38 8.55 17.88 1.79
C SER A 38 7.44 18.52 2.63
N TYR A 39 6.19 18.47 2.15
CA TYR A 39 5.01 18.95 2.87
C TYR A 39 4.50 17.98 3.94
N TYR A 40 5.04 16.76 4.02
CA TYR A 40 4.54 15.72 4.91
C TYR A 40 5.64 15.21 5.84
N THR A 41 5.59 15.61 7.11
CA THR A 41 6.54 15.17 8.14
C THR A 41 6.49 13.65 8.39
N ASP A 42 5.30 13.05 8.32
CA ASP A 42 5.03 11.64 8.65
C ASP A 42 4.28 10.89 7.54
N TRP A 43 4.68 11.11 6.28
CA TRP A 43 4.04 10.44 5.16
C TRP A 43 4.13 8.90 5.22
N LYS A 44 5.18 8.35 5.80
CA LYS A 44 5.34 6.89 6.01
C LYS A 44 4.18 6.32 6.84
N SER A 45 3.72 7.08 7.84
CA SER A 45 2.56 6.72 8.66
C SER A 45 1.25 6.79 7.85
N GLN A 46 1.12 7.76 6.95
CA GLN A 46 -0.02 7.85 6.02
C GLN A 46 -0.08 6.64 5.09
N VAL A 47 1.06 6.22 4.54
CA VAL A 47 1.15 5.04 3.68
C VAL A 47 0.67 3.78 4.42
N ARG A 48 1.20 3.53 5.63
CA ARG A 48 0.76 2.38 6.45
C ARG A 48 -0.73 2.43 6.76
N LYS A 49 -1.24 3.61 7.12
CA LYS A 49 -2.66 3.80 7.42
C LYS A 49 -3.54 3.43 6.23
N HIS A 50 -3.18 3.86 5.01
CA HIS A 50 -3.93 3.52 3.80
C HIS A 50 -3.86 2.02 3.50
N ILE A 51 -2.69 1.39 3.63
CA ILE A 51 -2.56 -0.06 3.45
C ILE A 51 -3.47 -0.81 4.44
N TYR A 52 -3.48 -0.42 5.71
CA TYR A 52 -4.28 -1.09 6.74
C TYR A 52 -5.79 -0.83 6.57
N LEU A 53 -6.19 0.34 6.09
CA LEU A 53 -7.58 0.67 5.78
C LEU A 53 -8.12 -0.07 4.56
N HIS A 54 -7.24 -0.51 3.67
CA HIS A 54 -7.55 -1.22 2.42
C HIS A 54 -7.06 -2.67 2.41
N SER A 55 -6.86 -3.25 3.60
CA SER A 55 -6.52 -4.67 3.75
C SER A 55 -7.42 -5.34 4.76
N SER A 56 -8.15 -6.36 4.31
CA SER A 56 -9.00 -7.20 5.16
C SER A 56 -8.26 -7.99 6.23
N ASP A 57 -6.92 -7.99 6.20
CA ASP A 57 -6.06 -8.59 7.24
C ASP A 57 -5.97 -7.71 8.51
N CYS A 58 -6.42 -6.46 8.42
CA CYS A 58 -6.39 -5.47 9.49
C CYS A 58 -7.77 -5.25 10.13
N ASP A 59 -7.80 -5.13 11.46
CA ASP A 59 -9.04 -4.91 12.23
C ASP A 59 -9.70 -3.57 11.95
N ILE A 60 -8.94 -2.60 11.40
CA ILE A 60 -9.46 -1.28 11.03
C ILE A 60 -10.14 -1.25 9.66
N PHE A 61 -10.11 -2.36 8.92
CA PHE A 61 -10.71 -2.48 7.60
C PHE A 61 -12.24 -2.44 7.73
N LYS A 62 -12.87 -1.47 7.06
CA LYS A 62 -14.33 -1.30 7.05
C LYS A 62 -15.01 -1.86 5.79
N GLY A 63 -14.25 -2.46 4.88
CA GLY A 63 -14.78 -3.00 3.62
C GLY A 63 -15.16 -4.48 3.69
N THR A 64 -15.52 -5.05 2.55
CA THR A 64 -15.74 -6.48 2.38
C THR A 64 -14.43 -7.19 2.05
N LYS A 65 -14.12 -8.28 2.75
CA LYS A 65 -12.93 -9.11 2.47
C LYS A 65 -12.99 -9.66 1.03
N GLY A 66 -11.94 -9.40 0.24
CA GLY A 66 -11.92 -9.72 -1.19
C GLY A 66 -12.83 -8.85 -2.06
N GLY A 67 -13.43 -7.79 -1.52
CA GLY A 67 -14.22 -6.82 -2.27
C GLY A 67 -13.35 -5.74 -2.91
N GLU A 68 -13.99 -4.79 -3.61
CA GLU A 68 -13.35 -3.68 -4.32
C GLU A 68 -12.42 -2.80 -3.46
N ASN A 69 -12.65 -2.75 -2.15
CA ASN A 69 -11.85 -1.97 -1.20
C ASN A 69 -10.66 -2.76 -0.61
N ASP A 70 -10.65 -4.08 -0.75
CA ASP A 70 -9.57 -4.96 -0.29
C ASP A 70 -8.48 -5.02 -1.37
N LEU A 71 -7.67 -3.97 -1.45
CA LEU A 71 -6.66 -3.83 -2.49
C LEU A 71 -5.33 -4.47 -2.08
N PHE A 72 -5.07 -4.60 -0.79
CA PHE A 72 -3.80 -5.10 -0.27
C PHE A 72 -3.98 -6.34 0.60
N TYR A 73 -2.98 -7.22 0.59
CA TYR A 73 -2.95 -8.39 1.45
C TYR A 73 -1.58 -8.57 2.10
N SER A 74 -1.54 -9.14 3.29
CA SER A 74 -0.27 -9.48 3.94
C SER A 74 0.30 -10.76 3.34
N VAL A 75 1.50 -10.69 2.75
CA VAL A 75 2.10 -11.83 2.03
C VAL A 75 2.72 -12.86 2.97
N LYS A 76 3.40 -12.40 4.03
CA LYS A 76 4.10 -13.26 5.00
C LYS A 76 3.51 -13.17 6.41
N GLY A 77 2.25 -12.74 6.51
CA GLY A 77 1.54 -12.47 7.76
C GLY A 77 1.88 -11.11 8.39
N LYS A 78 0.93 -10.60 9.18
CA LYS A 78 0.88 -9.25 9.78
C LYS A 78 2.19 -8.77 10.44
N ARG A 79 3.06 -9.68 10.89
CA ARG A 79 4.31 -9.36 11.61
C ARG A 79 5.54 -9.11 10.74
N LYS A 80 5.54 -9.48 9.45
CA LYS A 80 6.72 -9.30 8.57
C LYS A 80 6.71 -8.01 7.75
N GLY A 81 5.59 -7.27 7.73
CA GLY A 81 5.50 -5.99 7.03
C GLY A 81 5.60 -6.09 5.50
N SER A 82 5.34 -7.28 4.94
CA SER A 82 5.28 -7.52 3.49
C SER A 82 3.83 -7.44 3.00
N TRP A 83 3.61 -6.63 1.98
CA TRP A 83 2.30 -6.34 1.41
C TRP A 83 2.28 -6.65 -0.08
N GLY A 84 1.18 -7.25 -0.52
CA GLY A 84 0.93 -7.55 -1.92
C GLY A 84 -0.29 -6.81 -2.42
N LEU A 85 -0.30 -6.51 -3.71
CA LEU A 85 -1.43 -5.93 -4.41
C LEU A 85 -2.36 -7.07 -4.90
N ARG A 86 -3.62 -7.05 -4.47
CA ARG A 86 -4.65 -7.98 -4.99
C ARG A 86 -4.97 -7.60 -6.44
N GLY A 87 -5.07 -8.61 -7.32
CA GLY A 87 -5.35 -8.40 -8.75
C GLY A 87 -4.12 -7.98 -9.58
N PHE A 88 -2.91 -7.99 -9.02
CA PHE A 88 -1.69 -7.87 -9.82
C PHE A 88 -1.47 -9.16 -10.62
N GLY A 89 -1.56 -9.09 -11.94
CA GLY A 89 -1.39 -10.25 -12.85
C GLY A 89 -2.68 -10.74 -13.53
N SER A 90 -3.79 -10.01 -13.45
CA SER A 90 -5.01 -10.29 -14.22
C SER A 90 -5.03 -9.49 -15.53
N SER A 91 -4.08 -9.75 -16.43
CA SER A 91 -4.14 -9.40 -17.86
C SER A 91 -3.17 -10.27 -18.64
#